data_AF-A0A9C9JNS0-F1
#
_entry.id   AF-A0A9C9JNS0-F1
#
_cell.length_a   1.000
_cell.length_b   1.000
_cell.length_c   1.000
_cell.angle_alpha   90.00
_cell.angle_beta   90.00
_cell.angle_gamma   90.00
#
_symmetry.space_group_name_H-M   'P 1'
#
loop_
_entity.id
_entity.type
_entity.pdbx_description
1 polymer ?
#
loop_
_entity_poly.entity_id
_entity_poly.type
_entity_poly.pdbx_seq_one_letter_code
_entity_poly.pdbx_strand_id
1 'polypeptide(L)'
;MRPAQALILLMLSVMPLSAAAVEVQVEGVRMWPAPDHTRLVLDLSAPADHRLFSLEGPDRVVIDLKNSRFPGSLPSFTFDDGLIKNIRYAHREDDQLRFVLDLKSKVRPKSFQLKPHRDYGHRLVIDLHQPRSEQAAPSVTRSVNDGKPRDIIVAIDAGHGGEDPGALGRRGTREKDVVMAIARKLESMLQREPGFKPVMIRNGDYYLSLRERVETARRAQADLFVSIHADAFHDRRARGSSVYVVSDGGASSKAARFLAESENSADLIGGVSLDDKED
;
A
#
# COMPACT_ATOMS: atom_id res chain seq x y z
N MET A 1 41.56 14.04 -73.96
CA MET A 1 40.43 14.86 -73.48
C MET A 1 39.56 13.95 -72.61
N ARG A 2 39.46 14.23 -71.30
CA ARG A 2 38.80 13.38 -70.29
C ARG A 2 37.37 13.89 -70.06
N PRO A 3 36.32 13.06 -70.07
CA PRO A 3 34.98 13.49 -69.64
C PRO A 3 34.89 13.47 -68.11
N ALA A 4 34.37 14.56 -67.54
CA ALA A 4 34.14 14.72 -66.11
C ALA A 4 32.91 13.91 -65.68
N GLN A 5 33.06 13.06 -64.65
CA GLN A 5 31.96 12.37 -64.00
C GLN A 5 31.36 13.27 -62.92
N ALA A 6 30.09 13.64 -63.07
CA ALA A 6 29.33 14.34 -62.04
C ALA A 6 28.83 13.31 -61.01
N LEU A 7 29.40 13.35 -59.81
CA LEU A 7 28.98 12.54 -58.66
C LEU A 7 27.77 13.22 -58.00
N ILE A 8 26.57 12.71 -58.23
CA ILE A 8 25.35 13.15 -57.52
C ILE A 8 25.37 12.49 -56.15
N LEU A 9 25.68 13.27 -55.11
CA LEU A 9 25.61 12.85 -53.72
C LEU A 9 24.15 12.95 -53.24
N LEU A 10 23.46 11.81 -53.18
CA LEU A 10 22.11 11.72 -52.61
C LEU A 10 22.22 11.81 -51.07
N MET A 11 22.00 12.99 -50.51
CA MET A 11 21.88 13.17 -49.06
C MET A 11 20.58 12.50 -48.58
N LEU A 12 20.70 11.32 -47.98
CA LEU A 12 19.62 10.66 -47.27
C LEU A 12 19.37 11.42 -45.95
N SER A 13 18.41 12.32 -45.95
CA SER A 13 17.95 13.01 -44.74
C SER A 13 17.27 12.00 -43.80
N VAL A 14 18.02 11.50 -42.82
CA VAL A 14 17.47 10.72 -41.71
C VAL A 14 16.67 11.69 -40.84
N MET A 15 15.36 11.82 -41.12
CA MET A 15 14.48 12.52 -40.19
C MET A 15 14.42 11.71 -38.89
N PRO A 16 14.70 12.31 -37.73
CA PRO A 16 14.51 11.63 -36.46
C PRO A 16 13.02 11.31 -36.34
N LEU A 17 12.70 10.02 -36.23
CA LEU A 17 11.37 9.58 -35.84
C LEU A 17 11.17 10.08 -34.40
N SER A 18 10.49 11.22 -34.22
CA SER A 18 10.02 11.62 -32.89
C SER A 18 9.11 10.51 -32.41
N ALA A 19 9.59 9.73 -31.44
CA ALA A 19 8.74 8.82 -30.70
C ALA A 19 7.67 9.68 -30.03
N ALA A 20 6.44 9.65 -30.56
CA ALA A 20 5.31 10.24 -29.88
C ALA A 20 5.25 9.59 -28.49
N ALA A 21 5.32 10.42 -27.45
CA ALA A 21 5.25 9.92 -26.08
C ALA A 21 3.92 9.17 -25.93
N VAL A 22 4.00 7.87 -25.64
CA VAL A 22 2.83 7.03 -25.49
C VAL A 22 1.96 7.63 -24.37
N GLU A 23 0.72 7.97 -24.70
CA GLU A 23 -0.24 8.51 -23.74
C GLU A 23 -0.54 7.47 -22.66
N VAL A 24 -0.37 7.85 -21.40
CA VAL A 24 -0.59 6.95 -20.26
C VAL A 24 -2.08 6.81 -19.99
N GLN A 25 -2.56 5.58 -19.86
CA GLN A 25 -3.93 5.31 -19.47
C GLN A 25 -4.01 5.04 -17.98
N VAL A 26 -4.94 5.72 -17.31
CA VAL A 26 -5.43 5.25 -16.02
C VAL A 26 -6.39 4.10 -16.31
N GLU A 27 -6.03 2.90 -15.92
CA GLU A 27 -6.79 1.68 -16.17
C GLU A 27 -7.79 1.39 -15.04
N GLY A 28 -7.48 1.86 -13.83
CA GLY A 28 -8.27 1.64 -12.64
C GLY A 28 -8.03 2.70 -11.57
N VAL A 29 -9.04 2.91 -10.73
CA VAL A 29 -8.97 3.79 -9.56
C VAL A 29 -9.50 3.01 -8.37
N ARG A 30 -8.69 2.87 -7.33
CA ARG A 30 -9.01 2.05 -6.16
C ARG A 30 -8.75 2.84 -4.89
N MET A 31 -9.57 2.64 -3.86
CA MET A 31 -9.51 3.40 -2.61
C MET A 31 -9.67 2.48 -1.40
N TRP A 32 -8.83 2.69 -0.40
CA TRP A 32 -8.89 1.99 0.89
C TRP A 32 -8.90 3.01 2.02
N PRO A 33 -10.06 3.28 2.63
CA PRO A 33 -10.14 4.12 3.81
C PRO A 33 -9.64 3.37 5.04
N ALA A 34 -8.89 4.07 5.87
CA ALA A 34 -8.50 3.68 7.23
C ALA A 34 -8.93 4.79 8.22
N PRO A 35 -8.87 4.54 9.54
CA PRO A 35 -9.27 5.55 10.53
C PRO A 35 -8.44 6.85 10.48
N ASP A 36 -7.14 6.75 10.24
CA ASP A 36 -6.18 7.86 10.29
C ASP A 36 -5.57 8.23 8.93
N HIS A 37 -5.82 7.42 7.90
CA HIS A 37 -5.36 7.65 6.54
C HIS A 37 -6.35 7.14 5.48
N THR A 38 -6.13 7.53 4.23
CA THR A 38 -6.85 6.96 3.08
C THR A 38 -5.87 6.81 1.94
N ARG A 39 -5.78 5.60 1.40
CA ARG A 39 -4.94 5.30 0.24
C ARG A 39 -5.80 5.30 -1.02
N LEU A 40 -5.39 6.08 -2.01
CA LEU A 40 -5.92 6.05 -3.37
C LEU A 40 -4.82 5.50 -4.29
N VAL A 41 -5.15 4.52 -5.12
CA VAL A 41 -4.23 3.95 -6.11
C VAL A 41 -4.83 4.13 -7.50
N LEU A 42 -4.02 4.67 -8.40
CA LEU A 42 -4.30 4.72 -9.83
C LEU A 42 -3.49 3.62 -10.50
N ASP A 43 -4.16 2.69 -11.17
CA ASP A 43 -3.53 1.68 -12.00
C ASP A 43 -3.21 2.31 -13.36
N LEU A 44 -1.97 2.18 -13.82
CA LEU A 44 -1.45 2.89 -14.97
C LEU A 44 -0.88 1.91 -16.01
N SER A 45 -1.07 2.23 -17.29
CA SER A 45 -0.49 1.47 -18.39
C SER A 45 1.04 1.64 -18.50
N ALA A 46 1.59 2.71 -17.94
CA ALA A 46 3.02 3.09 -17.96
C ALA A 46 3.32 4.07 -16.80
N PRO A 47 4.60 4.34 -16.45
CA PRO A 47 4.94 5.41 -15.51
C PRO A 47 4.38 6.76 -15.98
N ALA A 48 3.85 7.58 -15.08
CA ALA A 48 3.26 8.87 -15.41
C ALA A 48 3.87 9.99 -14.58
N ASP A 49 4.35 11.05 -15.22
CA ASP A 49 4.74 12.26 -14.50
C ASP A 49 3.52 12.92 -13.86
N HIS A 50 3.60 13.19 -12.56
CA HIS A 50 2.48 13.76 -11.82
C HIS A 50 2.88 14.94 -10.92
N ARG A 51 1.91 15.80 -10.62
CA ARG A 51 2.00 16.82 -9.57
C ARG A 51 0.92 16.58 -8.52
N LEU A 52 1.30 16.72 -7.26
CA LEU A 52 0.42 16.60 -6.11
C LEU A 52 0.46 17.91 -5.32
N PHE A 53 -0.70 18.53 -5.08
CA PHE A 53 -0.79 19.74 -4.28
C PHE A 53 -2.15 19.87 -3.60
N SER A 54 -2.21 20.67 -2.53
CA SER A 54 -3.43 20.91 -1.77
C SER A 54 -4.01 22.28 -2.08
N LEU A 55 -5.34 22.40 -2.03
CA LEU A 55 -6.07 23.66 -2.08
C LEU A 55 -6.88 23.83 -0.80
N GLU A 56 -7.00 25.06 -0.33
CA GLU A 56 -7.82 25.41 0.83
C GLU A 56 -9.11 26.14 0.38
N GLY A 57 -10.15 26.12 1.21
CA GLY A 57 -11.43 26.80 0.95
C GLY A 57 -12.24 26.28 -0.26
N PRO A 58 -12.72 25.02 -0.31
CA PRO A 58 -12.61 23.95 0.69
C PRO A 58 -11.34 23.10 0.52
N ASP A 59 -10.98 22.35 1.57
CA ASP A 59 -9.85 21.41 1.59
C ASP A 59 -9.96 20.39 0.47
N ARG A 60 -8.97 20.41 -0.42
CA ARG A 60 -8.87 19.52 -1.58
C ARG A 60 -7.43 19.06 -1.79
N VAL A 61 -7.26 17.86 -2.33
CA VAL A 61 -6.01 17.40 -2.92
C VAL A 61 -6.20 17.24 -4.42
N VAL A 62 -5.27 17.80 -5.19
CA VAL A 62 -5.29 17.78 -6.65
C VAL A 62 -4.10 16.97 -7.15
N ILE A 63 -4.38 16.08 -8.09
CA ILE A 63 -3.39 15.23 -8.77
C ILE A 63 -3.47 15.54 -10.26
N ASP A 64 -2.43 16.15 -10.81
CA ASP A 64 -2.28 16.36 -12.26
C ASP A 64 -1.36 15.30 -12.84
N LEU A 65 -1.83 14.54 -13.83
CA LEU A 65 -1.07 13.57 -14.60
C LEU A 65 -0.80 14.13 -16.00
N LYS A 66 0.46 14.13 -16.44
CA LYS A 66 0.84 14.61 -17.79
C LYS A 66 0.62 13.54 -18.86
N ASN A 67 0.28 13.95 -20.09
CA ASN A 67 0.09 13.09 -21.25
C ASN A 67 -0.73 11.83 -20.90
N SER A 68 -1.86 12.03 -20.23
CA SER A 68 -2.61 10.97 -19.58
C SER A 68 -4.10 11.07 -19.83
N ARG A 69 -4.78 9.93 -19.92
CA ARG A 69 -6.24 9.83 -20.04
C ARG A 69 -6.86 8.80 -19.12
N PHE A 70 -8.11 9.00 -18.74
CA PHE A 70 -8.92 7.99 -18.06
C PHE A 70 -10.12 7.62 -18.95
N PRO A 71 -10.01 6.54 -19.75
CA PRO A 71 -11.10 6.14 -20.65
C PRO A 71 -12.32 5.55 -19.91
N GLY A 72 -12.14 5.16 -18.65
CA GLY A 72 -13.21 4.62 -17.81
C GLY A 72 -13.99 5.69 -17.05
N SER A 73 -14.83 5.22 -16.13
CA SER A 73 -15.51 6.04 -15.13
C SER A 73 -15.03 5.69 -13.74
N LEU A 74 -15.14 6.62 -12.80
CA LEU A 74 -14.87 6.34 -11.39
C LEU A 74 -15.79 5.20 -10.89
N PRO A 75 -15.26 4.21 -10.15
CA PRO A 75 -16.09 3.26 -9.43
C PRO A 75 -17.01 3.95 -8.42
N SER A 76 -18.09 3.26 -8.03
CA SER A 76 -18.92 3.71 -6.91
C SER A 76 -18.14 3.54 -5.61
N PHE A 77 -17.71 4.65 -5.02
CA PHE A 77 -17.05 4.69 -3.73
C PHE A 77 -18.04 5.01 -2.62
N THR A 78 -17.89 4.34 -1.48
CA THR A 78 -18.51 4.75 -0.22
C THR A 78 -17.52 5.65 0.51
N PHE A 79 -18.00 6.81 0.97
CA PHE A 79 -17.19 7.83 1.63
C PHE A 79 -17.53 7.99 3.11
N ASP A 80 -18.19 7.01 3.73
CA ASP A 80 -18.55 7.05 5.15
C ASP A 80 -17.29 7.03 6.02
N ASP A 81 -16.38 6.09 5.72
CA ASP A 81 -15.07 5.96 6.35
C ASP A 81 -13.98 6.79 5.64
N GLY A 82 -12.86 7.04 6.32
CA GLY A 82 -11.70 7.73 5.75
C GLY A 82 -11.85 9.24 5.59
N LEU A 83 -10.96 9.86 4.79
CA LEU A 83 -10.74 11.31 4.75
C LEU A 83 -11.33 12.04 3.53
N ILE A 84 -11.81 11.28 2.53
CA ILE A 84 -12.33 11.82 1.27
C ILE A 84 -13.86 11.94 1.35
N LYS A 85 -14.41 13.05 0.86
CA LYS A 85 -15.86 13.27 0.66
C LYS A 85 -16.32 12.90 -0.74
N ASN A 86 -15.49 13.18 -1.74
CA ASN A 86 -15.82 12.98 -3.14
C ASN A 86 -14.55 12.92 -4.00
N ILE A 87 -14.63 12.23 -5.14
CA ILE A 87 -13.56 12.15 -6.13
C ILE A 87 -14.14 12.62 -7.46
N ARG A 88 -13.43 13.54 -8.12
CA ARG A 88 -13.77 14.05 -9.46
C ARG A 88 -12.57 13.97 -10.36
N TYR A 89 -12.80 13.88 -11.66
CA TYR A 89 -11.73 13.97 -12.65
C TYR A 89 -12.16 14.79 -13.85
N ALA A 90 -11.18 15.35 -14.57
CA ALA A 90 -11.40 16.07 -15.82
C ALA A 90 -10.16 15.96 -16.71
N HIS A 91 -10.40 15.88 -18.02
CA HIS A 91 -9.37 16.08 -19.04
C HIS A 91 -9.17 17.58 -19.25
N ARG A 92 -7.92 18.03 -19.25
CA ARG A 92 -7.54 19.43 -19.47
C ARG A 92 -6.96 19.62 -20.87
N GLU A 93 -6.96 20.86 -21.33
CA GLU A 93 -6.52 21.25 -22.69
C GLU A 93 -5.03 20.94 -22.98
N ASP A 94 -4.19 20.80 -21.94
CA ASP A 94 -2.74 20.53 -22.06
C ASP A 94 -2.39 19.03 -21.98
N ASP A 95 -3.25 18.13 -22.50
CA ASP A 95 -3.11 16.67 -22.39
C ASP A 95 -2.93 16.16 -20.94
N GLN A 96 -3.49 16.91 -19.99
CA GLN A 96 -3.41 16.62 -18.56
C GLN A 96 -4.71 16.03 -18.05
N LEU A 97 -4.60 14.91 -17.34
CA LEU A 97 -5.70 14.36 -16.56
C LEU A 97 -5.59 14.86 -15.13
N ARG A 98 -6.64 15.52 -14.64
CA ARG A 98 -6.71 16.01 -13.26
C ARG A 98 -7.68 15.19 -12.46
N PHE A 99 -7.24 14.65 -11.33
CA PHE A 99 -8.11 14.20 -10.24
C PHE A 99 -8.19 15.25 -9.15
N VAL A 100 -9.37 15.43 -8.57
CA VAL A 100 -9.64 16.31 -7.43
C VAL A 100 -10.33 15.49 -6.35
N LEU A 101 -9.70 15.43 -5.19
CA LEU A 101 -10.22 14.78 -3.99
C LEU A 101 -10.76 15.87 -3.08
N ASP A 102 -12.08 15.94 -2.93
CA ASP A 102 -12.72 16.84 -1.96
C ASP A 102 -12.61 16.18 -0.57
N LEU A 103 -12.10 16.91 0.43
CA LEU A 103 -11.70 16.31 1.71
C LEU A 103 -12.67 16.61 2.86
N LYS A 104 -12.70 15.71 3.85
CA LYS A 104 -13.43 15.90 5.11
C LYS A 104 -12.74 16.90 6.02
N SER A 105 -11.42 16.85 6.05
CA SER A 105 -10.53 17.70 6.85
C SER A 105 -9.20 17.87 6.14
N LYS A 106 -8.37 18.80 6.62
CA LYS A 106 -6.99 18.98 6.16
C LYS A 106 -6.20 17.68 6.29
N VAL A 107 -5.39 17.36 5.28
CA VAL A 107 -4.54 16.15 5.21
C VAL A 107 -3.11 16.52 4.83
N ARG A 108 -2.18 15.60 5.07
CA ARG A 108 -0.81 15.61 4.52
C ARG A 108 -0.74 14.57 3.40
N PRO A 109 -0.84 14.99 2.13
CA PRO A 109 -0.76 14.05 1.02
C PRO A 109 0.69 13.64 0.76
N LYS A 110 0.92 12.36 0.50
CA LYS A 110 2.16 11.80 -0.04
C LYS A 110 1.82 11.04 -1.31
N SER A 111 2.75 10.97 -2.26
CA SER A 111 2.59 10.17 -3.47
C SER A 111 3.88 9.53 -3.91
N PHE A 112 3.80 8.31 -4.43
CA PHE A 112 4.94 7.60 -5.00
C PHE A 112 4.47 6.63 -6.10
N GLN A 113 5.36 6.29 -7.01
CA GLN A 113 5.07 5.34 -8.10
C GLN A 113 5.64 3.97 -7.79
N LEU A 114 4.88 2.93 -8.11
CA LEU A 114 5.32 1.54 -8.05
C LEU A 114 5.54 1.01 -9.45
N LYS A 115 6.67 0.32 -9.62
CA LYS A 115 6.96 -0.47 -10.82
C LYS A 115 6.08 -1.73 -10.83
N PRO A 116 5.89 -2.36 -12.00
CA PRO A 116 5.16 -3.61 -12.10
C PRO A 116 5.78 -4.67 -11.19
N HIS A 117 4.93 -5.42 -10.50
CA HIS A 117 5.35 -6.51 -9.62
C HIS A 117 4.27 -7.60 -9.58
N ARG A 118 4.66 -8.84 -9.88
CA ARG A 118 3.74 -9.98 -10.07
C ARG A 118 2.63 -9.61 -11.08
N ASP A 119 1.38 -9.68 -10.66
CA ASP A 119 0.20 -9.43 -11.50
C ASP A 119 -0.19 -7.93 -11.57
N TYR A 120 0.51 -7.06 -10.84
CA TYR A 120 0.22 -5.63 -10.80
C TYR A 120 1.09 -4.87 -11.80
N GLY A 121 0.46 -3.99 -12.58
CA GLY A 121 1.11 -3.06 -13.50
C GLY A 121 1.76 -1.85 -12.81
N HIS A 122 1.98 -0.78 -13.57
CA HIS A 122 2.43 0.49 -13.00
C HIS A 122 1.33 1.07 -12.12
N ARG A 123 1.70 1.65 -10.98
CA ARG A 123 0.73 2.24 -10.05
C ARG A 123 1.23 3.58 -9.56
N LEU A 124 0.33 4.55 -9.46
CA LEU A 124 0.56 5.77 -8.68
C LEU A 124 -0.25 5.67 -7.38
N VAL A 125 0.46 5.67 -6.26
CA VAL A 125 -0.14 5.62 -4.93
C VAL A 125 -0.19 7.03 -4.37
N ILE A 126 -1.34 7.40 -3.79
CA ILE A 126 -1.57 8.66 -3.10
C ILE A 126 -2.09 8.33 -1.70
N ASP A 127 -1.29 8.64 -0.70
CA ASP A 127 -1.65 8.48 0.70
C ASP A 127 -2.05 9.81 1.30
N LEU A 128 -3.24 9.85 1.88
CA LEU A 128 -3.76 10.99 2.61
C LEU A 128 -3.72 10.66 4.09
N HIS A 129 -2.81 11.26 4.84
CA HIS A 129 -2.77 11.12 6.29
C HIS A 129 -3.39 12.32 6.97
N GLN A 130 -4.09 12.10 8.08
CA GLN A 130 -4.40 13.21 8.96
C GLN A 130 -3.09 13.86 9.45
N PRO A 131 -3.03 15.20 9.56
CA PRO A 131 -1.93 15.85 10.22
C PRO A 131 -1.89 15.29 11.64
N ARG A 132 -0.77 14.64 11.98
CA ARG A 132 -0.57 14.11 13.32
C ARG A 132 -0.75 15.27 14.30
N SER A 133 -1.79 15.23 15.12
CA SER A 133 -1.82 16.04 16.33
C SER A 133 -0.55 15.69 17.09
N GLU A 134 0.23 16.68 17.51
CA GLU A 134 1.37 16.50 18.42
C GLU A 134 0.88 16.03 19.80
N GLN A 135 0.09 14.98 19.86
CA GLN A 135 0.05 14.12 21.03
C GLN A 135 1.41 13.42 21.03
N ALA A 136 2.27 13.93 21.90
CA ALA A 136 3.58 13.40 22.20
C ALA A 136 3.55 11.87 22.09
N ALA A 137 4.50 11.30 21.34
CA ALA A 137 4.74 9.87 21.40
C ALA A 137 4.74 9.52 22.89
N PRO A 138 3.92 8.56 23.37
CA PRO A 138 3.93 8.20 24.77
C PRO A 138 5.38 7.88 25.10
N SER A 139 5.98 8.69 25.98
CA SER A 139 7.28 8.36 26.55
C SER A 139 7.08 6.98 27.13
N VAL A 140 7.78 5.99 26.58
CA VAL A 140 7.71 4.61 27.05
C VAL A 140 8.49 4.55 28.36
N THR A 141 8.04 5.28 29.38
CA THR A 141 8.28 4.92 30.76
C THR A 141 7.53 3.61 30.97
N ARG A 142 8.27 2.50 30.93
CA ARG A 142 7.82 1.25 31.55
C ARG A 142 7.33 1.63 32.94
N SER A 143 6.03 1.50 33.19
CA SER A 143 5.51 1.63 34.55
C SER A 143 6.33 0.69 35.42
N VAL A 144 6.97 1.25 36.44
CA VAL A 144 7.63 0.45 37.47
C VAL A 144 6.55 -0.46 38.06
N ASN A 145 6.91 -1.71 38.28
CA ASN A 145 5.97 -2.77 38.61
C ASN A 145 5.47 -2.57 40.05
N ASP A 146 4.24 -2.09 40.25
CA ASP A 146 3.63 -1.83 41.56
C ASP A 146 3.27 -3.12 42.35
N GLY A 147 3.80 -4.28 41.94
CA GLY A 147 3.54 -5.58 42.55
C GLY A 147 2.14 -6.16 42.30
N LYS A 148 1.30 -5.49 41.49
CA LYS A 148 -0.03 -5.99 41.10
C LYS A 148 0.04 -6.72 39.75
N PRO A 149 -0.64 -7.88 39.59
CA PRO A 149 -0.82 -8.49 38.29
C PRO A 149 -1.56 -7.51 37.37
N ARG A 150 -0.97 -7.20 36.22
CA ARG A 150 -1.64 -6.46 35.13
C ARG A 150 -1.95 -7.43 34.00
N ASP A 151 -2.92 -7.06 33.17
CA ASP A 151 -3.24 -7.83 31.97
C ASP A 151 -2.02 -7.95 31.05
N ILE A 152 -1.87 -9.12 30.44
CA ILE A 152 -0.93 -9.39 29.34
C ILE A 152 -1.52 -8.79 28.07
N ILE A 153 -0.83 -7.82 27.49
CA ILE A 153 -1.27 -7.15 26.29
C ILE A 153 -0.82 -7.96 25.07
N VAL A 154 -1.77 -8.47 24.29
CA VAL A 154 -1.51 -9.28 23.10
C VAL A 154 -1.84 -8.47 21.85
N ALA A 155 -0.82 -8.03 21.12
CA ALA A 155 -0.99 -7.44 19.81
C ALA A 155 -1.30 -8.54 18.78
N ILE A 156 -2.43 -8.39 18.08
CA ILE A 156 -2.91 -9.32 17.07
C ILE A 156 -2.80 -8.65 15.70
N ASP A 157 -1.93 -9.18 14.86
CA ASP A 157 -1.67 -8.69 13.52
C ASP A 157 -2.32 -9.60 12.48
N ALA A 158 -3.35 -9.09 11.81
CA ALA A 158 -3.92 -9.74 10.64
C ALA A 158 -3.09 -9.36 9.42
N GLY A 159 -2.36 -10.32 8.86
CA GLY A 159 -1.48 -10.13 7.70
C GLY A 159 -2.16 -9.43 6.51
N HIS A 160 -1.36 -8.79 5.67
CA HIS A 160 -1.80 -8.08 4.47
C HIS A 160 -2.88 -7.03 4.74
N GLY A 161 -3.73 -6.72 3.75
CA GLY A 161 -4.84 -5.77 3.86
C GLY A 161 -4.82 -4.72 2.76
N GLY A 162 -6.00 -4.22 2.41
CA GLY A 162 -6.18 -3.21 1.38
C GLY A 162 -5.73 -3.72 0.01
N GLU A 163 -4.72 -3.06 -0.55
CA GLU A 163 -4.11 -3.37 -1.85
C GLU A 163 -3.49 -4.76 -1.90
N ASP A 164 -2.95 -5.23 -0.77
CA ASP A 164 -2.30 -6.52 -0.65
C ASP A 164 -3.33 -7.58 -0.23
N PRO A 165 -3.72 -8.52 -1.13
CA PRO A 165 -4.65 -9.59 -0.80
C PRO A 165 -4.00 -10.75 -0.03
N GLY A 166 -2.67 -10.79 0.05
CA GLY A 166 -1.90 -11.98 0.39
C GLY A 166 -2.10 -13.10 -0.63
N ALA A 167 -1.96 -14.35 -0.19
CA ALA A 167 -2.17 -15.52 -1.02
C ALA A 167 -3.61 -15.59 -1.59
N LEU A 168 -3.71 -16.00 -2.85
CA LEU A 168 -4.97 -16.25 -3.54
C LEU A 168 -5.25 -17.75 -3.65
N GLY A 169 -6.35 -18.18 -3.05
CA GLY A 169 -6.88 -19.52 -3.18
C GLY A 169 -7.49 -19.77 -4.55
N ARG A 170 -7.59 -21.05 -4.96
CA ARG A 170 -8.11 -21.46 -6.28
C ARG A 170 -9.48 -20.91 -6.66
N ARG A 171 -10.33 -20.63 -5.66
CA ARG A 171 -11.70 -20.13 -5.84
C ARG A 171 -11.81 -18.62 -5.60
N GLY A 172 -10.70 -17.90 -5.55
CA GLY A 172 -10.66 -16.47 -5.28
C GLY A 172 -10.69 -16.10 -3.79
N THR A 173 -10.54 -17.07 -2.88
CA THR A 173 -10.34 -16.78 -1.45
C THR A 173 -9.07 -15.96 -1.26
N ARG A 174 -9.14 -14.85 -0.55
CA ARG A 174 -7.99 -13.98 -0.28
C ARG A 174 -7.53 -14.21 1.15
N GLU A 175 -6.23 -14.37 1.33
CA GLU A 175 -5.62 -14.54 2.65
C GLU A 175 -6.03 -13.43 3.62
N LYS A 176 -5.98 -12.16 3.18
CA LYS A 176 -6.32 -10.99 4.02
C LYS A 176 -7.70 -11.07 4.69
N ASP A 177 -8.66 -11.76 4.05
CA ASP A 177 -10.03 -11.93 4.55
C ASP A 177 -10.07 -13.04 5.60
N VAL A 178 -9.37 -14.15 5.32
CA VAL A 178 -9.28 -15.32 6.22
C VAL A 178 -8.57 -14.94 7.52
N VAL A 179 -7.42 -14.27 7.41
CA VAL A 179 -6.60 -13.91 8.57
C VAL A 179 -7.29 -12.86 9.45
N MET A 180 -8.05 -11.93 8.85
CA MET A 180 -8.89 -10.98 9.60
C MET A 180 -9.99 -11.70 10.39
N ALA A 181 -10.64 -12.71 9.79
CA ALA A 181 -11.66 -13.49 10.49
C ALA A 181 -11.07 -14.29 11.67
N ILE A 182 -9.88 -14.88 11.49
CA ILE A 182 -9.16 -15.59 12.56
C ILE A 182 -8.74 -14.61 13.66
N ALA A 183 -8.19 -13.45 13.30
CA ALA A 183 -7.75 -12.42 14.24
C ALA A 183 -8.90 -11.91 15.12
N ARG A 184 -10.07 -11.61 14.54
CA ARG A 184 -11.27 -11.22 15.30
C ARG A 184 -11.76 -12.32 16.23
N LYS A 185 -11.65 -13.59 15.82
CA LYS A 185 -11.98 -14.71 16.69
C LYS A 185 -11.01 -14.79 17.88
N LEU A 186 -9.71 -14.65 17.64
CA LEU A 186 -8.69 -14.62 18.69
C LEU A 186 -8.90 -13.44 19.66
N GLU A 187 -9.15 -12.25 19.12
CA GLU A 187 -9.49 -11.05 19.91
C GLU A 187 -10.67 -11.34 20.84
N SER A 188 -11.76 -11.87 20.29
CA SER A 188 -12.96 -12.18 21.06
C SER A 188 -12.69 -13.24 22.15
N MET A 189 -11.83 -14.23 21.87
CA MET A 189 -11.45 -15.23 22.87
C MET A 189 -10.62 -14.59 24.00
N LEU A 190 -9.62 -13.77 23.68
CA LEU A 190 -8.77 -13.10 24.66
C LEU A 190 -9.54 -12.08 25.50
N GLN A 191 -10.52 -11.37 24.93
CA GLN A 191 -11.40 -10.47 25.70
C GLN A 191 -12.20 -11.18 26.79
N ARG A 192 -12.45 -12.49 26.66
CA ARG A 192 -13.18 -13.29 27.65
C ARG A 192 -12.27 -13.98 28.66
N GLU A 193 -10.96 -14.00 28.40
CA GLU A 193 -9.99 -14.68 29.26
C GLU A 193 -9.43 -13.69 30.30
N PRO A 194 -9.62 -13.92 31.60
CA PRO A 194 -9.07 -13.05 32.63
C PRO A 194 -7.55 -12.92 32.54
N GLY A 195 -7.04 -11.70 32.69
CA GLY A 195 -5.61 -11.42 32.64
C GLY A 195 -5.03 -11.18 31.24
N PHE A 196 -5.87 -11.11 30.20
CA PHE A 196 -5.45 -10.78 28.85
C PHE A 196 -6.17 -9.54 28.31
N LYS A 197 -5.44 -8.73 27.54
CA LYS A 197 -5.98 -7.58 26.82
C LYS A 197 -5.52 -7.64 25.35
N PRO A 198 -6.40 -7.99 24.40
CA PRO A 198 -6.03 -7.98 23.00
C PRO A 198 -5.99 -6.55 22.44
N VAL A 199 -5.07 -6.34 21.49
CA VAL A 199 -4.93 -5.10 20.72
C VAL A 199 -4.79 -5.50 19.25
N MET A 200 -5.79 -5.18 18.44
CA MET A 200 -5.73 -5.41 17.00
C MET A 200 -4.82 -4.38 16.33
N ILE A 201 -3.91 -4.84 15.47
CA ILE A 201 -3.02 -3.96 14.69
C ILE A 201 -3.76 -3.30 13.53
N ARG A 202 -4.68 -4.02 12.87
CA ARG A 202 -5.69 -3.43 11.98
C ARG A 202 -7.07 -3.99 12.30
N ASN A 203 -8.08 -3.15 12.11
CA ASN A 203 -9.49 -3.52 12.33
C ASN A 203 -10.33 -3.52 11.05
N GLY A 204 -9.77 -3.08 9.93
CA GLY A 204 -10.45 -2.99 8.63
C GLY A 204 -9.61 -3.56 7.48
N ASP A 205 -10.14 -3.45 6.27
CA ASP A 205 -9.47 -3.86 5.03
C ASP A 205 -8.68 -2.70 4.41
N TYR A 206 -7.60 -2.32 5.10
CA TYR A 206 -6.63 -1.34 4.64
C TYR A 206 -5.22 -1.87 4.82
N TYR A 207 -4.30 -1.35 4.03
CA TYR A 207 -2.90 -1.71 4.09
C TYR A 207 -2.23 -1.06 5.31
N LEU A 208 -1.29 -1.78 5.94
CA LEU A 208 -0.33 -1.25 6.89
C LEU A 208 1.05 -1.78 6.53
N SER A 209 2.05 -0.90 6.52
CA SER A 209 3.44 -1.32 6.30
C SER A 209 3.94 -2.22 7.43
N LEU A 210 4.96 -3.02 7.15
CA LEU A 210 5.55 -3.89 8.17
C LEU A 210 6.06 -3.10 9.39
N ARG A 211 6.62 -1.91 9.14
CA ARG A 211 7.09 -1.00 10.20
C ARG A 211 5.93 -0.46 11.06
N GLU A 212 4.84 0.01 10.44
CA GLU A 212 3.68 0.54 11.16
C GLU A 212 3.02 -0.50 12.06
N ARG A 213 3.00 -1.78 11.63
CA ARG A 213 2.49 -2.90 12.44
C ARG A 213 3.27 -3.04 13.74
N VAL A 214 4.59 -3.05 13.64
CA VAL A 214 5.50 -3.15 14.80
C VAL A 214 5.38 -1.92 15.70
N GLU A 215 5.34 -0.71 15.11
CA GLU A 215 5.20 0.53 15.88
C GLU A 215 3.87 0.58 16.64
N THR A 216 2.79 0.10 16.04
CA THR A 216 1.47 0.04 16.69
C THR A 216 1.50 -0.88 17.92
N ALA A 217 2.12 -2.06 17.80
CA ALA A 217 2.31 -2.97 18.93
C ALA A 217 3.17 -2.34 20.05
N ARG A 218 4.27 -1.67 19.68
CA ARG A 218 5.16 -0.98 20.63
C ARG A 218 4.44 0.16 21.36
N ARG A 219 3.66 0.99 20.64
CA ARG A 219 2.85 2.06 21.23
C ARG A 219 1.81 1.51 22.20
N ALA A 220 1.23 0.36 21.90
CA ALA A 220 0.30 -0.33 22.79
C ALA A 220 0.99 -1.02 23.98
N GLN A 221 2.33 -0.99 24.06
CA GLN A 221 3.14 -1.69 25.06
C GLN A 221 2.80 -3.19 25.11
N ALA A 222 2.61 -3.81 23.95
CA ALA A 222 2.28 -5.22 23.84
C ALA A 222 3.38 -6.10 24.45
N ASP A 223 2.97 -7.10 25.23
CA ASP A 223 3.83 -8.12 25.81
C ASP A 223 4.08 -9.27 24.81
N LEU A 224 3.09 -9.54 23.95
CA LEU A 224 3.14 -10.53 22.90
C LEU A 224 2.67 -9.92 21.58
N PHE A 225 3.32 -10.29 20.48
CA PHE A 225 2.91 -9.96 19.12
C PHE A 225 2.64 -11.25 18.36
N VAL A 226 1.40 -11.41 17.88
CA VAL A 226 0.96 -12.58 17.13
C VAL A 226 0.53 -12.13 15.74
N SER A 227 1.33 -12.45 14.73
CA SER A 227 0.95 -12.23 13.33
C SER A 227 0.31 -13.50 12.75
N ILE A 228 -0.79 -13.32 12.04
CA ILE A 228 -1.63 -14.39 11.52
C ILE A 228 -1.61 -14.32 10.00
N HIS A 229 -1.18 -15.42 9.40
CA HIS A 229 -1.07 -15.62 7.96
C HIS A 229 -1.76 -16.93 7.54
N ALA A 230 -2.12 -17.01 6.27
CA ALA A 230 -2.66 -18.18 5.58
C ALA A 230 -1.97 -18.31 4.22
N ASP A 231 -0.63 -18.39 4.28
CA ASP A 231 0.28 -18.35 3.14
C ASP A 231 0.00 -19.40 2.06
N ALA A 232 0.65 -19.23 0.91
CA ALA A 232 0.69 -20.23 -0.16
C ALA A 232 2.10 -20.73 -0.46
N PHE A 233 2.16 -21.97 -0.96
CA PHE A 233 3.39 -22.58 -1.47
C PHE A 233 3.15 -23.12 -2.89
N HIS A 234 4.22 -23.19 -3.71
CA HIS A 234 4.11 -23.65 -5.10
C HIS A 234 3.58 -25.08 -5.20
N ASP A 235 3.98 -25.96 -4.28
CA ASP A 235 3.44 -27.32 -4.18
C ASP A 235 2.14 -27.32 -3.40
N ARG A 236 1.04 -27.53 -4.13
CA ARG A 236 -0.33 -27.54 -3.58
C ARG A 236 -0.64 -28.73 -2.67
N ARG A 237 0.31 -29.66 -2.50
CA ARG A 237 0.25 -30.75 -1.52
C ARG A 237 0.69 -30.29 -0.12
N ALA A 238 1.45 -29.19 -0.01
CA ALA A 238 1.82 -28.61 1.27
C ALA A 238 0.57 -28.12 2.01
N ARG A 239 0.37 -28.59 3.23
CA ARG A 239 -0.81 -28.31 4.06
C ARG A 239 -0.51 -28.52 5.54
N GLY A 240 -1.31 -27.89 6.40
CA GLY A 240 -1.18 -27.96 7.86
C GLY A 240 -0.89 -26.59 8.45
N SER A 241 -1.01 -26.47 9.77
CA SER A 241 -0.65 -25.25 10.50
C SER A 241 0.83 -25.25 10.84
N SER A 242 1.44 -24.07 10.86
CA SER A 242 2.84 -23.86 11.23
C SER A 242 2.99 -22.63 12.12
N VAL A 243 3.99 -22.62 12.99
CA VAL A 243 4.37 -21.46 13.80
C VAL A 243 5.81 -21.12 13.48
N TYR A 244 6.08 -19.83 13.25
CA TYR A 244 7.42 -19.30 13.01
C TYR A 244 7.77 -18.30 14.10
N VAL A 245 9.06 -18.24 14.42
CA VAL A 245 9.65 -17.23 15.30
C VAL A 245 10.84 -16.62 14.56
N VAL A 246 11.13 -15.35 14.84
CA VAL A 246 12.26 -14.64 14.24
C VAL A 246 13.57 -15.36 14.59
N SER A 247 14.47 -15.48 13.61
CA SER A 247 15.80 -16.08 13.76
C SER A 247 16.84 -15.14 13.15
N ASP A 248 17.77 -14.66 13.98
CA ASP A 248 18.90 -13.83 13.51
C ASP A 248 19.95 -14.67 12.74
N GLY A 249 19.94 -16.00 12.92
CA GLY A 249 20.87 -16.94 12.28
C GLY A 249 20.41 -17.49 10.92
N GLY A 250 19.32 -16.95 10.37
CA GLY A 250 18.70 -17.42 9.13
C GLY A 250 17.57 -18.42 9.33
N ALA A 251 16.82 -18.70 8.26
CA ALA A 251 15.63 -19.54 8.30
C ALA A 251 15.96 -21.03 8.54
N SER A 252 15.15 -21.70 9.36
CA SER A 252 15.33 -23.11 9.75
C SER A 252 15.09 -24.12 8.61
N SER A 253 14.50 -23.69 7.49
CA SER A 253 14.27 -24.51 6.31
C SER A 253 14.13 -23.67 5.04
N LYS A 254 14.21 -24.30 3.86
CA LYS A 254 13.93 -23.62 2.58
C LYS A 254 12.49 -23.10 2.51
N ALA A 255 11.52 -23.82 3.08
CA ALA A 255 10.13 -23.39 3.13
C ALA A 255 9.97 -22.14 4.02
N ALA A 256 10.57 -22.14 5.21
CA ALA A 256 10.59 -20.98 6.10
C ALA A 256 11.25 -19.77 5.45
N ARG A 257 12.35 -19.97 4.70
CA ARG A 257 13.01 -18.88 3.97
C ARG A 257 12.12 -18.30 2.87
N PHE A 258 11.51 -19.16 2.06
CA PHE A 258 10.61 -18.74 0.98
C PHE A 258 9.42 -17.94 1.53
N LEU A 259 8.83 -18.40 2.63
CA LEU A 259 7.73 -17.69 3.29
C LEU A 259 8.20 -16.35 3.83
N ALA A 260 9.33 -16.30 4.54
CA ALA A 260 9.88 -15.04 5.04
C ALA A 260 10.16 -14.03 3.91
N GLU A 261 10.71 -14.47 2.78
CA GLU A 261 10.93 -13.63 1.61
C GLU A 261 9.61 -13.13 1.00
N SER A 262 8.58 -13.98 0.92
CA SER A 262 7.25 -13.61 0.45
C SER A 262 6.59 -12.57 1.35
N GLU A 263 6.57 -12.80 2.67
CA GLU A 263 5.93 -11.92 3.63
C GLU A 263 6.67 -10.58 3.77
N ASN A 264 8.00 -10.60 3.70
CA ASN A 264 8.80 -9.37 3.65
C ASN A 264 8.61 -8.56 2.36
N SER A 265 8.02 -9.16 1.30
CA SER A 265 7.69 -8.47 0.06
C SER A 265 6.33 -7.77 0.07
N ALA A 266 5.54 -7.90 1.13
CA ALA A 266 4.23 -7.26 1.28
C ALA A 266 4.29 -5.74 1.04
N ASP A 267 5.34 -5.07 1.54
CA ASP A 267 5.60 -3.64 1.30
C ASP A 267 5.79 -3.27 -0.18
N LEU A 268 6.26 -4.19 -1.02
CA LEU A 268 6.38 -3.97 -2.47
C LEU A 268 5.02 -4.08 -3.17
N ILE A 269 4.11 -4.88 -2.62
CA ILE A 269 2.75 -5.05 -3.13
C ILE A 269 1.87 -3.90 -2.67
N GLY A 270 1.78 -3.68 -1.36
CA GLY A 270 0.98 -2.61 -0.78
C GLY A 270 1.49 -1.23 -1.15
N GLY A 271 2.81 -1.08 -1.28
CA GLY A 271 3.49 0.17 -1.62
C GLY A 271 3.86 0.99 -0.39
N VAL A 272 5.15 1.21 -0.23
CA VAL A 272 5.74 2.18 0.72
C VAL A 272 6.76 3.02 -0.04
N SER A 273 6.92 4.30 0.33
CA SER A 273 7.98 5.12 -0.25
C SER A 273 9.35 4.55 0.16
N LEU A 274 10.28 4.44 -0.78
CA LEU A 274 11.64 3.96 -0.48
C LEU A 274 12.39 4.93 0.45
N ASP A 275 11.99 6.20 0.48
CA ASP A 275 12.54 7.21 1.38
C ASP A 275 12.26 6.91 2.87
N ASP A 276 11.27 6.07 3.17
CA ASP A 276 10.92 5.69 4.56
C ASP A 276 11.69 4.41 5.03
N LYS A 277 12.56 3.83 4.18
CA LYS A 277 13.34 2.60 4.48
C LYS A 277 14.80 2.85 4.88
N GLU A 278 15.28 4.08 4.85
CA GLU A 278 16.61 4.44 5.37
C GLU A 278 16.50 4.74 6.88
N ASP A 279 16.51 3.69 7.71
CA ASP A 279 16.90 3.70 9.13
C ASP A 279 17.06 2.26 9.65
#